data_AF-A0A8T4LGA3-F1
#
_entry.id   AF-A0A8T4LGA3-F1
#
_cell.length_a   1.000
_cell.length_b   1.000
_cell.length_c   1.000
_cell.angle_alpha   90.00
_cell.angle_beta   90.00
_cell.angle_gamma   90.00
#
_symmetry.space_group_name_H-M   'P 1'
#
loop_
_entity.id
_entity.type
_entity.pdbx_description
1 polymer ?
#
loop_
_entity_poly.entity_id
_entity_poly.type
_entity_poly.pdbx_seq_one_letter_code
_entity_poly.pdbx_strand_id
1 'polypeptide(L)'
;MKKRVIVISLGGSLIVPEKVDFSFLKQFVNTLRKNYKKWKFVIVCGGGSIARKYIEILKRESNPNEKELSTAGIRVTRLNALILMKLFGKKEANDTLPTTMKEVKSNLEKNNVVICGALRYEPASTSDGTAAKLSHFLKSEFINMTNVKGLYTANPLTHKGAKFISHET
;
A
#
# COMPACT_ATOMS: atom_id res chain seq x y z
N MET A 1 -0.67 -27.00 -8.54
CA MET A 1 0.50 -26.10 -8.46
C MET A 1 0.28 -25.05 -7.38
N LYS A 2 1.29 -24.74 -6.57
CA LYS A 2 1.21 -23.68 -5.54
C LYS A 2 1.17 -22.31 -6.22
N LYS A 3 0.18 -21.48 -5.88
CA LYS A 3 0.09 -20.10 -6.40
C LYS A 3 1.31 -19.29 -5.96
N ARG A 4 1.84 -18.46 -6.86
CA ARG A 4 2.92 -17.52 -6.54
C ARG A 4 2.35 -16.29 -5.83
N VAL A 5 3.18 -15.58 -5.07
CA VAL A 5 2.76 -14.40 -4.30
C VAL A 5 3.33 -13.15 -4.97
N ILE A 6 2.52 -12.10 -5.04
CA ILE A 6 2.95 -10.75 -5.41
C ILE A 6 2.58 -9.82 -4.26
N VAL A 7 3.55 -9.04 -3.78
CA VAL A 7 3.31 -7.96 -2.84
C VAL A 7 3.26 -6.65 -3.61
N ILE A 8 2.18 -5.91 -3.43
CA ILE A 8 1.92 -4.64 -4.09
C ILE A 8 1.97 -3.53 -3.04
N SER A 9 2.88 -2.58 -3.18
CA SER A 9 2.71 -1.27 -2.52
C SER A 9 1.72 -0.46 -3.35
N LEU A 10 0.54 -0.18 -2.80
CA LEU A 10 -0.47 0.63 -3.47
C LEU A 10 -0.40 2.05 -2.92
N GLY A 11 0.25 2.94 -3.66
CA GLY A 11 0.46 4.33 -3.29
C GLY A 11 -0.86 5.00 -2.90
N GLY A 12 -0.88 5.65 -1.74
CA GLY A 12 -2.12 6.23 -1.22
C GLY A 12 -2.69 7.36 -2.08
N SER A 13 -1.87 8.01 -2.92
CA SER A 13 -2.32 8.97 -3.93
C SER A 13 -3.09 8.33 -5.10
N LEU A 14 -2.96 7.02 -5.30
CA LEU A 14 -3.81 6.26 -6.24
C LEU A 14 -5.14 5.85 -5.60
N ILE A 15 -5.16 5.63 -4.28
CA ILE A 15 -6.37 5.29 -3.53
C ILE A 15 -7.23 6.54 -3.31
N VAL A 16 -6.60 7.60 -2.81
CA VAL A 16 -7.21 8.90 -2.49
C VAL A 16 -6.30 10.03 -2.99
N PRO A 17 -6.36 10.39 -4.29
CA PRO A 17 -5.71 11.59 -4.81
C PRO A 17 -6.26 12.85 -4.12
N GLU A 18 -7.45 13.30 -4.49
CA GLU A 18 -8.19 14.38 -3.81
C GLU A 18 -9.57 13.92 -3.33
N LYS A 19 -10.26 13.15 -4.19
CA LYS A 19 -11.43 12.34 -3.88
C LYS A 19 -11.05 10.87 -4.12
N VAL A 20 -11.78 9.96 -3.49
CA VAL A 20 -11.58 8.51 -3.72
C VAL A 20 -11.84 8.20 -5.19
N ASP A 21 -10.87 7.61 -5.89
CA ASP A 21 -11.04 7.17 -7.28
C ASP A 21 -11.67 5.77 -7.32
N PHE A 22 -12.99 5.72 -7.18
CA PHE A 22 -13.72 4.46 -7.16
C PHE A 22 -13.60 3.68 -8.47
N SER A 23 -13.49 4.36 -9.62
CA SER A 23 -13.35 3.71 -10.92
C SER A 23 -12.02 2.95 -11.00
N PHE A 24 -10.92 3.60 -10.61
CA PHE A 24 -9.62 2.98 -10.50
C PHE A 24 -9.65 1.77 -9.56
N LEU A 25 -10.20 1.93 -8.35
CA LEU A 25 -10.23 0.83 -7.37
C LEU A 25 -11.03 -0.37 -7.88
N LYS A 26 -12.15 -0.15 -8.56
CA LYS A 26 -12.96 -1.22 -9.16
C LYS A 26 -12.20 -1.94 -10.27
N GLN A 27 -11.51 -1.20 -11.14
CA GLN A 27 -10.67 -1.78 -12.19
C GLN A 27 -9.49 -2.58 -11.61
N PHE A 28 -8.85 -2.04 -10.59
CA PHE A 28 -7.75 -2.69 -9.87
C PHE A 28 -8.19 -4.03 -9.25
N VAL A 29 -9.30 -4.05 -8.50
CA VAL A 29 -9.87 -5.26 -7.92
C VAL A 29 -10.19 -6.31 -9.00
N ASN A 30 -10.86 -5.90 -10.08
CA ASN A 30 -11.21 -6.81 -11.18
C ASN A 30 -9.98 -7.37 -11.90
N THR A 31 -8.91 -6.59 -12.00
CA THR A 31 -7.65 -7.02 -12.61
C THR A 31 -6.97 -8.11 -11.78
N LEU A 32 -6.94 -7.98 -10.46
CA LEU A 32 -6.36 -9.00 -9.59
C LEU A 32 -7.20 -10.29 -9.57
N ARG A 33 -8.54 -10.17 -9.55
CA ARG A 33 -9.47 -11.32 -9.60
C ARG A 33 -9.23 -12.22 -10.82
N LYS A 34 -9.01 -11.64 -11.99
CA LYS A 34 -8.70 -12.39 -13.23
C LYS A 34 -7.43 -13.26 -13.10
N ASN A 35 -6.55 -12.91 -12.17
CA ASN A 35 -5.23 -13.52 -11.99
C ASN A 35 -5.15 -14.49 -10.80
N TYR A 36 -6.22 -14.68 -10.03
CA TYR A 36 -6.22 -15.56 -8.86
C TYR A 36 -5.91 -17.03 -9.17
N LYS A 37 -6.07 -17.50 -10.41
CA LYS A 37 -5.68 -18.88 -10.77
C LYS A 37 -4.18 -19.11 -10.61
N LYS A 38 -3.35 -18.10 -10.86
CA LYS A 38 -1.88 -18.18 -10.85
C LYS A 38 -1.26 -17.53 -9.61
N TRP A 39 -1.90 -16.50 -9.08
CA TRP A 39 -1.32 -15.61 -8.09
C TRP A 39 -2.18 -15.45 -6.83
N LYS A 40 -1.52 -15.21 -5.71
CA LYS A 40 -2.08 -14.58 -4.52
C LYS A 40 -1.45 -13.21 -4.34
N PHE A 41 -2.18 -12.30 -3.73
CA PHE A 41 -1.75 -10.91 -3.59
C PHE A 41 -1.66 -10.48 -2.14
N VAL A 42 -0.65 -9.67 -1.82
CA VAL A 42 -0.60 -8.89 -0.59
C VAL A 42 -0.57 -7.42 -1.00
N ILE A 43 -1.46 -6.61 -0.45
CA ILE A 43 -1.60 -5.21 -0.83
C ILE A 43 -1.35 -4.35 0.40
N VAL A 44 -0.32 -3.51 0.33
CA VAL A 44 0.03 -2.54 1.38
C VAL A 44 -0.46 -1.16 0.94
N CYS A 45 -1.49 -0.65 1.59
CA CYS A 45 -2.09 0.64 1.25
C CYS A 45 -1.29 1.80 1.85
N GLY A 46 -0.95 2.79 1.01
CA GLY A 46 -0.40 4.06 1.46
C GLY A 46 -1.46 5.01 2.06
N GLY A 47 -1.00 6.06 2.74
CA GLY A 47 -1.87 7.03 3.44
C GLY A 47 -2.46 8.14 2.56
N GLY A 48 -1.83 8.46 1.44
CA GLY A 48 -2.36 9.41 0.45
C GLY A 48 -2.42 10.85 0.94
N SER A 49 -3.27 11.66 0.31
CA SER A 49 -3.42 13.08 0.66
C SER A 49 -4.00 13.29 2.05
N ILE A 50 -4.89 12.41 2.51
CA ILE A 50 -5.50 12.47 3.85
C ILE A 50 -4.44 12.34 4.95
N ALA A 51 -3.52 11.37 4.83
CA ALA A 51 -2.45 11.22 5.81
C ALA A 51 -1.56 12.47 5.86
N ARG A 52 -1.20 13.03 4.70
CA ARG A 52 -0.41 14.27 4.62
C ARG A 52 -1.12 15.43 5.31
N LYS A 53 -2.39 15.68 5.00
CA LYS A 53 -3.18 16.76 5.60
C LYS A 53 -3.26 16.65 7.12
N TYR A 54 -3.52 15.45 7.66
CA TYR A 54 -3.60 15.25 9.12
C TYR A 54 -2.24 15.38 9.80
N ILE A 55 -1.18 14.82 9.20
CA ILE A 55 0.18 14.98 9.73
C ILE A 55 0.61 16.45 9.71
N GLU A 56 0.29 17.20 8.65
CA GLU A 56 0.59 18.63 8.54
C GLU A 56 -0.09 19.47 9.61
N ILE A 57 -1.34 19.13 9.98
CA ILE A 57 -2.04 19.81 11.07
C ILE A 57 -1.33 19.52 12.41
N LEU A 58 -1.06 18.25 12.71
CA LEU A 58 -0.39 17.86 13.95
C LEU A 58 1.04 18.43 14.08
N LYS A 59 1.72 18.68 12.95
CA LYS A 59 3.02 19.34 12.94
C LYS A 59 2.99 20.81 13.36
N ARG A 60 1.82 21.45 13.37
CA ARG A 60 1.66 22.85 13.80
C ARG A 60 1.52 23.01 15.31
N GLU A 61 1.39 21.90 16.03
CA GLU A 61 1.42 21.91 17.50
C GLU A 61 2.78 22.40 18.01
N SER A 62 2.81 22.95 19.22
CA SER A 62 4.02 23.53 19.82
C SER A 62 5.16 22.53 20.06
N ASN A 63 4.84 21.23 20.20
CA ASN A 63 5.81 20.16 20.35
C ASN A 63 5.35 18.87 19.65
N PRO A 64 5.52 18.76 18.32
CA PRO A 64 4.98 17.64 17.55
C PRO A 64 5.74 16.34 17.88
N ASN A 65 5.03 15.34 18.38
CA ASN A 65 5.59 14.03 18.69
C ASN A 65 5.62 13.14 17.43
N GLU A 66 6.81 12.71 16.99
CA GLU A 66 7.00 11.87 15.80
C GLU A 66 6.17 10.58 15.85
N LYS A 67 6.01 9.97 17.02
CA LYS A 67 5.20 8.77 17.22
C LYS A 67 3.72 9.05 17.00
N GLU A 68 3.24 10.22 17.40
CA GLU A 68 1.85 10.64 17.18
C GLU A 68 1.59 10.93 15.71
N LEU A 69 2.50 11.66 15.05
CA LEU A 69 2.45 11.91 13.60
C LEU A 69 2.39 10.58 12.82
N SER A 70 3.28 9.66 13.16
CA SER A 70 3.33 8.34 12.53
C SER A 70 2.06 7.53 12.83
N THR A 71 1.54 7.61 14.06
CA THR A 71 0.28 6.93 14.44
C THR A 71 -0.89 7.45 13.62
N ALA A 72 -0.98 8.77 13.38
CA ALA A 72 -2.00 9.34 12.51
C ALA A 72 -1.88 8.80 11.07
N GLY A 73 -0.65 8.77 10.52
CA GLY A 73 -0.38 8.17 9.20
C GLY A 73 -0.79 6.70 9.13
N ILE A 74 -0.42 5.90 10.13
CA ILE A 74 -0.79 4.48 10.25
C ILE A 74 -2.30 4.30 10.24
N ARG A 75 -3.04 5.11 11.03
CA ARG A 75 -4.51 5.05 11.06
C ARG A 75 -5.12 5.30 9.69
N VAL A 76 -4.61 6.27 8.93
CA VAL A 76 -5.10 6.55 7.57
C VAL A 76 -4.77 5.40 6.60
N THR A 77 -3.56 4.84 6.65
CA THR A 77 -3.21 3.68 5.80
C THR A 77 -4.15 2.49 6.07
N ARG A 78 -4.51 2.26 7.33
CA ARG A 78 -5.42 1.20 7.76
C ARG A 78 -6.86 1.47 7.36
N LEU A 79 -7.30 2.73 7.37
CA LEU A 79 -8.61 3.10 6.83
C LEU A 79 -8.70 2.81 5.33
N ASN A 80 -7.67 3.19 4.56
CA ASN A 80 -7.60 2.88 3.14
C ASN A 80 -7.61 1.36 2.88
N ALA A 81 -6.87 0.59 3.68
CA ALA A 81 -6.86 -0.86 3.63
C ALA A 81 -8.25 -1.47 3.93
N LEU A 82 -8.95 -0.97 4.94
CA LEU A 82 -10.30 -1.41 5.30
C LEU A 82 -11.29 -1.20 4.14
N ILE A 83 -11.26 -0.03 3.50
CA ILE A 83 -12.13 0.26 2.35
C ILE A 83 -11.84 -0.74 1.23
N LEU A 84 -10.57 -0.98 0.92
CA LEU A 84 -10.19 -1.90 -0.14
C LEU A 84 -10.58 -3.36 0.19
N MET A 85 -10.46 -3.81 1.45
CA MET A 85 -10.98 -5.10 1.90
C MET A 85 -12.48 -5.25 1.60
N LYS A 86 -13.28 -4.20 1.78
CA LYS A 86 -14.72 -4.23 1.46
C LYS A 86 -15.00 -4.35 -0.02
N LEU A 87 -14.17 -3.75 -0.88
CA LEU A 87 -14.30 -3.87 -2.33
C LEU A 87 -13.97 -5.29 -2.85
N PHE A 88 -12.99 -5.96 -2.22
CA PHE A 88 -12.72 -7.38 -2.50
C PHE A 88 -13.80 -8.30 -1.92
N GLY A 89 -14.30 -7.99 -0.72
CA GLY A 89 -15.33 -8.77 -0.04
C GLY A 89 -14.78 -9.91 0.81
N LYS A 90 -15.58 -10.34 1.80
CA LYS A 90 -15.20 -11.30 2.85
C LYS A 90 -14.80 -12.69 2.36
N LYS A 91 -15.21 -13.07 1.13
CA LYS A 91 -14.86 -14.38 0.55
C LYS A 91 -13.46 -14.42 -0.06
N GLU A 92 -12.87 -13.25 -0.33
CA GLU A 92 -11.61 -13.15 -1.07
C GLU A 92 -10.46 -12.60 -0.21
N ALA A 93 -10.78 -11.65 0.66
CA ALA A 93 -9.86 -10.90 1.49
C ALA A 93 -9.87 -11.36 2.94
N ASN A 94 -8.83 -10.99 3.69
CA ASN A 94 -8.75 -11.14 5.13
C ASN A 94 -9.94 -10.50 5.86
N ASP A 95 -10.36 -11.10 6.97
CA ASP A 95 -11.48 -10.61 7.79
C ASP A 95 -11.09 -9.42 8.67
N THR A 96 -9.88 -9.45 9.22
CA THR A 96 -9.31 -8.41 10.09
C THR A 96 -8.04 -7.86 9.49
N LEU A 97 -7.73 -6.58 9.77
CA LEU A 97 -6.49 -5.96 9.32
C LEU A 97 -5.30 -6.57 10.09
N PRO A 98 -4.35 -7.22 9.40
CA PRO A 98 -3.17 -7.74 10.07
C PRO A 98 -2.27 -6.59 10.50
N THR A 99 -1.66 -6.75 11.67
CA THR A 99 -0.71 -5.80 12.29
C THR A 99 0.71 -6.37 12.39
N THR A 100 0.90 -7.62 11.96
CA THR A 100 2.22 -8.26 11.92
C THR A 100 2.44 -9.01 10.61
N MET A 101 3.71 -9.19 10.22
CA MET A 101 4.05 -9.97 9.01
C MET A 101 3.61 -11.43 9.13
N LYS A 102 3.61 -11.98 10.36
CA LYS A 102 3.13 -13.34 10.64
C LYS A 102 1.61 -13.46 10.40
N GLU A 103 0.83 -12.47 10.82
CA GLU A 103 -0.61 -12.42 10.52
C GLU A 103 -0.87 -12.29 9.02
N VAL A 104 -0.08 -11.48 8.28
CA VAL A 104 -0.20 -11.40 6.82
C VAL A 104 0.02 -12.78 6.19
N LYS A 105 1.07 -13.50 6.59
CA LYS A 105 1.37 -14.85 6.09
C LYS A 105 0.25 -15.84 6.41
N SER A 106 -0.23 -15.86 7.66
CA SER A 106 -1.33 -16.74 8.09
C SER A 106 -2.63 -16.46 7.31
N ASN A 107 -2.99 -15.18 7.14
CA ASN A 107 -4.14 -14.81 6.32
C ASN A 107 -3.98 -15.20 4.86
N LEU A 108 -2.76 -15.16 4.33
CA LEU A 108 -2.47 -15.50 2.93
C LEU A 108 -2.66 -16.99 2.64
N GLU A 109 -2.62 -17.87 3.65
CA GLU A 109 -2.91 -19.29 3.48
C GLU A 109 -4.38 -19.51 3.09
N LYS A 110 -5.28 -18.75 3.72
CA LYS A 110 -6.75 -18.90 3.60
C LYS A 110 -7.37 -18.03 2.51
N ASN A 111 -6.71 -16.94 2.13
CA ASN A 111 -7.27 -15.93 1.25
C ASN A 111 -6.59 -15.89 -0.13
N ASN A 112 -7.25 -15.28 -1.13
CA ASN A 112 -6.63 -14.99 -2.43
C ASN A 112 -5.86 -13.67 -2.40
N VAL A 113 -6.30 -12.74 -1.54
CA VAL A 113 -5.67 -11.44 -1.33
C VAL A 113 -5.63 -11.12 0.16
N VAL A 114 -4.54 -10.53 0.63
CA VAL A 114 -4.43 -9.96 1.98
C VAL A 114 -4.15 -8.48 1.84
N ILE A 115 -4.97 -7.65 2.48
CA ILE A 115 -4.84 -6.20 2.45
C ILE A 115 -4.46 -5.72 3.84
N CYS A 116 -3.46 -4.84 3.90
CA CYS A 116 -3.05 -4.17 5.12
C CYS A 116 -2.67 -2.71 4.85
N GLY A 117 -2.66 -1.92 5.92
CA GLY A 117 -1.95 -0.65 5.93
C GLY A 117 -0.55 -0.86 6.52
N ALA A 118 -0.05 0.15 7.21
CA ALA A 118 1.12 -0.05 8.06
C ALA A 118 0.83 -1.10 9.16
N LEU A 119 1.78 -2.03 9.32
CA LEU A 119 1.66 -3.14 10.26
C LEU A 119 1.80 -2.66 11.70
N ARG A 120 2.83 -1.86 11.96
CA ARG A 120 3.15 -1.30 13.28
C ARG A 120 3.84 0.04 13.14
N TYR A 121 4.01 0.74 14.26
CA TYR A 121 4.94 1.86 14.31
C TYR A 121 6.38 1.35 14.15
N GLU A 122 7.12 2.01 13.28
CA GLU A 122 8.55 1.82 13.09
C GLU A 122 9.13 3.18 12.62
N PRO A 123 10.23 3.66 13.21
CA PRO A 123 10.83 4.93 12.83
C PRO A 123 11.15 5.00 11.34
N ALA A 124 10.87 6.16 10.72
CA ALA A 124 11.10 6.43 9.29
C ALA A 124 10.49 5.38 8.33
N SER A 125 9.47 4.64 8.75
CA SER A 125 8.87 3.58 7.93
C SER A 125 7.80 4.13 6.98
N THR A 126 7.78 3.60 5.76
CA THR A 126 6.81 3.95 4.71
C THR A 126 5.99 2.72 4.31
N SER A 127 4.89 2.93 3.58
CA SER A 127 4.13 1.82 2.99
C SER A 127 4.99 1.00 2.03
N ASP A 128 5.84 1.67 1.24
CA ASP A 128 6.75 1.02 0.29
C ASP A 128 7.80 0.19 1.02
N GLY A 129 8.38 0.73 2.10
CA GLY A 129 9.31 -0.02 2.95
C GLY A 129 8.65 -1.22 3.63
N THR A 130 7.40 -1.07 4.08
CA THR A 130 6.61 -2.19 4.64
C THR A 130 6.36 -3.27 3.59
N ALA A 131 6.00 -2.87 2.37
CA ALA A 131 5.75 -3.79 1.26
C ALA A 131 7.03 -4.52 0.82
N ALA A 132 8.16 -3.83 0.73
CA ALA A 132 9.46 -4.43 0.43
C ALA A 132 9.86 -5.47 1.50
N LYS A 133 9.72 -5.13 2.79
CA LYS A 133 9.97 -6.06 3.91
C LYS A 133 9.07 -7.29 3.84
N LEU A 134 7.78 -7.11 3.51
CA LEU A 134 6.84 -8.22 3.32
C LEU A 134 7.22 -9.10 2.12
N SER A 135 7.61 -8.52 0.99
CA SER A 135 8.06 -9.27 -0.19
C SER A 135 9.28 -10.11 0.13
N HIS A 136 10.27 -9.53 0.81
CA HIS A 136 11.44 -10.25 1.28
C HIS A 136 11.05 -11.41 2.23
N PHE A 137 10.23 -11.12 3.24
CA PHE A 137 9.77 -12.13 4.21
C PHE A 137 8.99 -13.28 3.56
N LEU A 138 8.18 -12.99 2.54
CA LEU A 138 7.36 -13.97 1.82
C LEU A 138 8.10 -14.64 0.64
N LYS A 139 9.33 -14.19 0.32
CA LYS A 139 10.08 -14.60 -0.88
C LYS A 139 9.25 -14.43 -2.16
N SER A 140 8.67 -13.25 -2.32
CA SER A 140 7.69 -12.95 -3.36
C SER A 140 8.14 -11.84 -4.30
N GLU A 141 7.50 -11.71 -5.45
CA GLU A 141 7.66 -10.53 -6.29
C GLU A 141 7.14 -9.28 -5.58
N PHE A 142 7.73 -8.13 -5.91
CA PHE A 142 7.35 -6.82 -5.39
C PHE A 142 6.98 -5.89 -6.55
N ILE A 143 5.83 -5.23 -6.43
CA ILE A 143 5.37 -4.20 -7.36
C ILE A 143 5.09 -2.94 -6.57
N ASN A 144 5.73 -1.82 -6.93
CA ASN A 144 5.40 -0.51 -6.39
C ASN A 144 4.49 0.25 -7.37
N MET A 145 3.25 0.53 -6.97
CA MET A 145 2.30 1.32 -7.75
C MET A 145 2.24 2.75 -7.21
N THR A 146 2.70 3.70 -8.02
CA THR A 146 2.76 5.13 -7.69
C THR A 146 2.06 5.99 -8.74
N ASN A 147 1.95 7.30 -8.50
CA ASN A 147 1.29 8.26 -9.40
C ASN A 147 2.20 8.78 -10.53
N VAL A 148 3.38 8.20 -10.70
CA VAL A 148 4.29 8.45 -11.82
C VAL A 148 4.52 7.16 -12.60
N LYS A 149 4.93 7.26 -13.87
CA LYS A 149 5.09 6.10 -14.78
C LYS A 149 6.11 5.07 -14.29
N GLY A 150 7.05 5.48 -13.45
CA GLY A 150 8.10 4.64 -12.88
C GLY A 150 9.22 5.55 -12.35
N LEU A 151 10.46 5.08 -12.46
CA LEU A 151 11.60 5.84 -11.99
C LEU A 151 12.03 6.92 -12.99
N TYR A 152 12.46 8.06 -12.46
CA TYR A 152 12.99 9.18 -13.24
C TYR A 152 14.26 9.73 -12.58
N THR A 153 15.12 10.36 -13.38
CA THR A 153 16.36 11.01 -12.90
C THR A 153 16.11 12.19 -11.93
N ALA A 154 14.91 12.76 -11.95
CA ALA A 154 14.42 13.80 -11.04
C ALA A 154 12.90 13.69 -10.94
N ASN A 155 12.27 14.41 -10.01
CA ASN A 155 10.81 14.40 -9.88
C ASN A 155 10.15 14.97 -11.16
N PRO A 156 9.43 14.15 -11.96
CA PRO A 156 8.87 14.56 -13.25
C PRO A 156 7.70 15.55 -13.11
N LEU A 157 7.11 15.66 -11.92
CA LEU A 157 6.02 16.60 -11.65
C LEU A 157 6.51 18.03 -11.44
N THR A 158 7.78 18.20 -11.07
CA THR A 158 8.37 19.51 -10.77
C THR A 158 9.54 19.87 -11.67
N HIS A 159 10.16 18.91 -12.35
CA HIS A 159 11.33 19.12 -13.21
C HIS A 159 11.05 18.68 -14.64
N LYS A 160 10.94 19.64 -15.56
CA LYS A 160 10.70 19.38 -17.00
C LYS A 160 11.81 18.54 -17.66
N GLY A 161 13.03 18.59 -17.14
CA GLY A 161 14.18 17.83 -17.64
C GLY A 161 14.26 16.39 -17.12
N ALA A 162 13.31 15.92 -16.32
CA ALA A 162 13.32 14.57 -15.77
C ALA A 162 13.24 13.51 -16.89
N LYS A 163 14.20 12.58 -16.90
CA LYS A 163 14.26 11.49 -17.88
C LYS A 163 13.78 10.20 -17.25
N PHE A 164 12.95 9.44 -17.97
CA PHE A 164 12.47 8.14 -17.52
C PHE A 164 13.60 7.11 -17.51
N ILE A 165 13.69 6.35 -16.44
CA ILE A 165 14.64 5.24 -16.28
C ILE A 165 13.84 3.95 -16.45
N SER A 166 14.01 3.29 -17.59
CA SER A 166 13.27 2.05 -17.90
C SER A 166 13.83 0.82 -17.18
N HIS A 167 15.10 0.85 -16.78
CA HIS A 167 15.78 -0.22 -16.06
C HIS A 167 16.93 0.34 -15.23
N GLU A 168 17.08 -0.16 -14.01
CA GLU A 168 18.19 0.13 -13.10
C GLU A 168 18.48 -1.15 -12.31
N THR A 169 19.76 -1.43 -12.07
CA THR A 169 20.27 -2.66 -11.42
C THR A 169 20.86 -2.37 -10.07
#